data_AF-A0A352CS56-F1
#
_entry.id   AF-A0A352CS56-F1
#
_cell.length_a   1.000
_cell.length_b   1.000
_cell.length_c   1.000
_cell.angle_alpha   90.00
_cell.angle_beta   90.00
_cell.angle_gamma   90.00
#
_symmetry.space_group_name_H-M   'P 1'
#
loop_
_entity.id
_entity.type
_entity.pdbx_description
1 polymer ?
#
loop_
_entity_poly.entity_id
_entity_poly.type
_entity_poly.pdbx_seq_one_letter_code
_entity_poly.pdbx_strand_id
1 'polypeptide(L)'
;LWNLVIRFEDMLAEEAGSRGLGVRVVLEPSIPADQLNFSDQVEHVVMCYDAHGIGTDAGPRADFEFLSGIVSNFSQVPNLSYAIANGGYDWNLGSGYTEPCSDRDVAKTMETYGGESARDESNGALLYSYTDEAGSAHQLWYGDEETLRIWQTQIENQVGHPVSVCVWRA
;
A
#
# COMPACT_ATOMS: atom_id res chain seq x y z
N LEU A 1 -18.12 17.41 2.34
CA LEU A 1 -18.23 16.02 1.87
C LEU A 1 -17.86 15.05 2.98
N TRP A 2 -16.61 15.03 3.45
CA TRP A 2 -16.10 14.05 4.43
C TRP A 2 -16.90 13.93 5.73
N ASN A 3 -17.33 15.05 6.33
CA ASN A 3 -18.20 14.99 7.53
C ASN A 3 -19.55 14.26 7.28
N LEU A 4 -20.05 14.24 6.04
CA LEU A 4 -21.24 13.46 5.69
C LEU A 4 -20.91 11.98 5.51
N VAL A 5 -19.71 11.66 5.02
CA VAL A 5 -19.21 10.28 4.91
C VAL A 5 -19.04 9.69 6.31
N ILE A 6 -18.36 10.39 7.21
CA ILE A 6 -18.18 9.94 8.61
C ILE A 6 -19.53 9.75 9.30
N ARG A 7 -20.45 10.71 9.15
CA ARG A 7 -21.81 10.56 9.70
C ARG A 7 -22.54 9.34 9.14
N PHE A 8 -22.34 9.03 7.86
CA PHE A 8 -22.91 7.83 7.26
C PHE A 8 -22.27 6.56 7.83
N GLU A 9 -20.95 6.55 8.03
CA GLU A 9 -20.23 5.44 8.67
C GLU A 9 -20.74 5.19 10.10
N ASP A 10 -20.96 6.25 10.89
CA ASP A 10 -21.51 6.14 12.25
C ASP A 10 -22.92 5.53 12.24
N MET A 11 -23.80 6.01 11.34
CA MET A 11 -25.15 5.46 11.18
C MET A 11 -25.11 3.99 10.75
N LEU A 12 -24.16 3.62 9.88
CA LEU A 12 -23.96 2.25 9.44
C LEU A 12 -23.46 1.37 10.59
N ALA A 13 -22.53 1.86 11.41
CA ALA A 13 -22.01 1.16 12.58
C ALA A 13 -23.09 0.91 13.64
N GLU A 14 -23.96 1.89 13.89
CA GLU A 14 -25.09 1.75 14.81
C GLU A 14 -26.06 0.65 14.34
N GLU A 15 -26.49 0.70 13.07
CA GLU A 15 -27.42 -0.28 12.50
C GLU A 15 -26.81 -1.69 12.44
N ALA A 16 -25.55 -1.81 12.00
CA ALA A 16 -24.83 -3.08 11.95
C ALA A 16 -24.60 -3.66 13.35
N GLY A 17 -24.22 -2.82 14.32
CA GLY A 17 -23.99 -3.18 15.70
C GLY A 17 -25.25 -3.75 16.37
N SER A 18 -26.43 -3.20 16.07
CA SER A 18 -27.72 -3.74 16.56
C SER A 18 -27.99 -5.19 16.14
N ARG A 19 -27.27 -5.66 15.11
CA ARG A 19 -27.34 -7.02 14.55
C ARG A 19 -26.12 -7.88 14.89
N GLY A 20 -25.20 -7.36 15.73
CA GLY A 20 -23.96 -8.04 16.10
C GLY A 20 -22.90 -8.08 14.99
N LEU A 21 -22.94 -7.13 14.05
CA LEU A 21 -21.97 -7.01 12.96
C LEU A 21 -21.03 -5.82 13.20
N GLY A 22 -19.75 -5.98 12.88
CA GLY A 22 -18.77 -4.90 12.84
C GLY A 22 -18.74 -4.21 11.47
N VAL A 23 -18.27 -2.96 11.45
CA VAL A 23 -18.09 -2.18 10.22
C VAL A 23 -16.61 -1.86 10.05
N ARG A 24 -16.09 -2.15 8.86
CA ARG A 24 -14.73 -1.84 8.45
C ARG A 24 -14.77 -1.02 7.16
N VAL A 25 -14.09 0.12 7.14
CA VAL A 25 -14.04 1.03 6.00
C VAL A 25 -12.60 1.21 5.53
N VAL A 26 -12.39 1.08 4.22
CA VAL A 26 -11.09 1.33 3.59
C VAL A 26 -10.99 2.81 3.21
N LEU A 27 -9.90 3.45 3.63
CA LEU A 27 -9.61 4.85 3.40
C LEU A 27 -8.44 5.00 2.43
N GLU A 28 -8.59 5.93 1.49
CA GLU A 28 -7.50 6.32 0.59
C GLU A 28 -6.55 7.32 1.28
N PRO A 29 -5.24 7.33 0.95
CA PRO A 29 -4.22 8.08 1.70
C PRO A 29 -4.40 9.60 1.71
N SER A 30 -5.04 10.16 0.69
CA SER A 30 -5.08 11.61 0.46
C SER A 30 -6.26 12.31 1.16
N ILE A 31 -7.11 11.58 1.87
CA ILE A 31 -8.15 12.21 2.69
C ILE A 31 -7.49 13.09 3.77
N PRO A 32 -8.12 14.23 4.14
CA PRO A 32 -7.59 15.11 5.19
C PRO A 32 -7.94 14.55 6.58
N ALA A 33 -7.41 13.37 6.92
CA ALA A 33 -7.78 12.64 8.15
C ALA A 33 -7.47 13.45 9.41
N ASP A 34 -6.39 14.22 9.41
CA ASP A 34 -5.96 15.11 10.49
C ASP A 34 -6.94 16.27 10.80
N GLN A 35 -7.90 16.53 9.91
CA GLN A 35 -8.92 17.57 10.03
C GLN A 35 -10.32 17.00 10.30
N LEU A 36 -10.44 15.70 10.47
CA LEU A 36 -11.70 14.97 10.60
C LEU A 36 -11.81 14.31 11.96
N ASN A 37 -13.05 14.18 12.45
CA ASN A 37 -13.34 13.53 13.72
C ASN A 37 -13.99 12.18 13.46
N PHE A 38 -13.19 11.13 13.50
CA PHE A 38 -13.66 9.75 13.35
C PHE A 38 -14.16 9.19 14.69
N SER A 39 -15.17 8.33 14.64
CA SER A 39 -15.61 7.56 15.80
C SER A 39 -14.81 6.26 15.93
N ASP A 40 -14.76 5.71 17.14
CA ASP A 40 -14.12 4.42 17.43
C ASP A 40 -15.02 3.20 17.14
N GLN A 41 -16.27 3.44 16.70
CA GLN A 41 -17.26 2.39 16.40
C GLN A 41 -17.00 1.70 15.05
N VAL A 42 -16.24 2.36 14.18
CA VAL A 42 -15.84 1.89 12.86
C VAL A 42 -14.37 1.49 12.92
N GLU A 43 -14.02 0.36 12.31
CA GLU A 43 -12.62 0.05 12.04
C GLU A 43 -12.23 0.72 10.72
N HIS A 44 -11.20 1.55 10.74
CA HIS A 44 -10.67 2.16 9.51
C HIS A 44 -9.42 1.41 9.06
N VAL A 45 -9.28 1.23 7.75
CA VAL A 45 -8.08 0.64 7.14
C VAL A 45 -7.53 1.60 6.11
N VAL A 46 -6.37 2.20 6.37
CA VAL A 46 -5.73 3.10 5.40
C VAL A 46 -4.87 2.33 4.40
N MET A 47 -5.02 2.62 3.11
CA MET A 47 -4.27 1.99 2.01
C MET A 47 -2.82 2.49 1.95
N CYS A 48 -1.90 1.79 2.59
CA CYS A 48 -0.46 2.11 2.58
C CYS A 48 0.25 1.52 1.36
N TYR A 49 -0.30 1.73 0.17
CA TYR A 49 0.25 1.25 -1.09
C TYR A 49 -0.23 2.09 -2.28
N ASP A 50 0.32 1.77 -3.46
CA ASP A 50 0.11 2.49 -4.73
C ASP A 50 0.56 3.96 -4.69
N ALA A 51 1.64 4.25 -3.95
CA ALA A 51 2.42 5.48 -4.12
C ALA A 51 2.92 5.61 -5.58
N HIS A 52 3.31 4.47 -6.16
CA HIS A 52 3.57 4.29 -7.58
C HIS A 52 2.70 3.15 -8.12
N GLY A 53 2.14 3.34 -9.32
CA GLY A 53 1.30 2.37 -10.01
C GLY A 53 0.96 2.79 -11.44
N ILE A 54 -0.23 2.40 -11.91
CA ILE A 54 -0.67 2.72 -13.27
C ILE A 54 -0.77 4.23 -13.46
N GLY A 55 -0.06 4.77 -14.46
CA GLY A 55 -0.08 6.20 -14.78
C GLY A 55 0.89 7.05 -13.97
N THR A 56 1.76 6.44 -13.15
CA THR A 56 2.89 7.12 -12.48
C THR A 56 4.21 6.68 -13.09
N ASP A 57 5.28 7.41 -12.76
CA ASP A 57 6.65 6.94 -12.98
C ASP A 57 6.94 5.68 -12.15
N ALA A 58 7.92 4.89 -12.61
CA ALA A 58 8.34 3.65 -11.97
C ALA A 58 8.84 3.90 -10.54
N GLY A 59 8.39 3.05 -9.61
CA GLY A 59 8.79 3.15 -8.21
C GLY A 59 8.11 2.10 -7.34
N PRO A 60 8.48 2.02 -6.06
CA PRO A 60 7.91 1.06 -5.13
C PRO A 60 6.44 1.39 -4.84
N ARG A 61 5.63 0.36 -4.55
CA ARG A 61 4.21 0.59 -4.17
C ARG A 61 4.06 1.38 -2.88
N ALA A 62 5.05 1.33 -1.99
CA ALA A 62 5.18 2.19 -0.83
C ALA A 62 6.67 2.46 -0.56
N ASP A 63 6.97 3.62 0.00
CA ASP A 63 8.29 3.96 0.52
C ASP A 63 8.18 4.54 1.93
N PHE A 64 9.31 4.75 2.58
CA PHE A 64 9.32 5.22 3.96
C PHE A 64 8.76 6.64 4.12
N GLU A 65 8.91 7.52 3.13
CA GLU A 65 8.37 8.88 3.19
C GLU A 65 6.84 8.86 3.10
N PHE A 66 6.30 8.11 2.15
CA PHE A 66 4.87 7.89 1.96
C PHE A 66 4.23 7.28 3.19
N LEU A 67 4.82 6.22 3.76
CA LEU A 67 4.34 5.60 4.99
C LEU A 67 4.36 6.61 6.16
N SER A 68 5.40 7.45 6.24
CA SER A 68 5.48 8.48 7.26
C SER A 68 4.40 9.55 7.13
N GLY A 69 4.11 9.97 5.91
CA GLY A 69 3.02 10.89 5.62
C GLY A 69 1.66 10.33 6.05
N ILE A 70 1.42 9.05 5.77
CA ILE A 70 0.19 8.36 6.21
C ILE A 70 0.11 8.31 7.74
N VAL A 71 1.15 7.83 8.42
CA VAL A 71 1.13 7.74 9.90
C VAL A 71 0.87 9.11 10.53
N SER A 72 1.48 10.16 10.00
CA SER A 72 1.26 11.52 10.48
C SER A 72 -0.19 11.99 10.28
N ASN A 73 -0.71 11.86 9.05
CA ASN A 73 -2.07 12.30 8.67
C ASN A 73 -3.16 11.54 9.45
N PHE A 74 -2.96 10.24 9.70
CA PHE A 74 -3.95 9.39 10.35
C PHE A 74 -3.73 9.21 11.86
N SER A 75 -2.79 9.95 12.46
CA SER A 75 -2.39 9.78 13.86
C SER A 75 -3.51 9.95 14.89
N GLN A 76 -4.60 10.64 14.54
CA GLN A 76 -5.76 10.87 15.41
C GLN A 76 -6.94 9.94 15.12
N VAL A 77 -6.85 9.07 14.12
CA VAL A 77 -7.94 8.16 13.75
C VAL A 77 -7.96 6.98 14.73
N PRO A 78 -9.04 6.79 15.50
CA PRO A 78 -9.16 5.64 16.40
C PRO A 78 -9.40 4.35 15.60
N ASN A 79 -9.11 3.20 16.22
CA ASN A 79 -9.38 1.87 15.65
C ASN A 79 -8.86 1.70 14.20
N LEU A 80 -7.63 2.13 13.98
CA LEU A 80 -6.96 2.15 12.67
C LEU A 80 -6.10 0.90 12.43
N SER A 81 -6.27 0.30 11.27
CA SER A 81 -5.38 -0.69 10.68
C SER A 81 -4.67 -0.12 9.45
N TYR A 82 -3.49 -0.64 9.12
CA TYR A 82 -2.70 -0.23 7.96
C TYR A 82 -2.71 -1.35 6.91
N ALA A 83 -3.19 -1.10 5.70
CA ALA A 83 -3.10 -2.08 4.63
C ALA A 83 -1.82 -1.88 3.82
N ILE A 84 -0.94 -2.87 3.77
CA ILE A 84 0.26 -2.90 2.94
C ILE A 84 0.10 -3.92 1.81
N ALA A 85 0.93 -3.83 0.77
CA ALA A 85 0.68 -4.58 -0.44
C ALA A 85 1.87 -5.37 -0.98
N ASN A 86 1.63 -6.62 -1.36
CA ASN A 86 2.61 -7.47 -2.04
C ASN A 86 2.56 -7.26 -3.56
N GLY A 87 3.43 -7.98 -4.27
CA GLY A 87 3.55 -7.83 -5.71
C GLY A 87 3.93 -6.41 -6.09
N GLY A 88 3.63 -6.01 -7.32
CA GLY A 88 4.24 -4.83 -7.89
C GLY A 88 3.68 -4.41 -9.22
N TYR A 89 4.47 -3.61 -9.94
CA TYR A 89 4.23 -3.35 -11.35
C TYR A 89 5.54 -3.43 -12.15
N ASP A 90 5.41 -3.73 -13.43
CA ASP A 90 6.45 -3.69 -14.44
C ASP A 90 6.18 -2.48 -15.35
N TRP A 91 7.13 -1.55 -15.39
CA TRP A 91 7.10 -0.38 -16.25
C TRP A 91 8.01 -0.59 -17.45
N ASN A 92 7.43 -0.51 -18.65
CA ASN A 92 8.18 -0.30 -19.87
C ASN A 92 8.58 1.18 -19.97
N LEU A 93 9.84 1.48 -19.73
CA LEU A 93 10.36 2.86 -19.66
C LEU A 93 10.35 3.58 -21.02
N GLY A 94 10.29 2.84 -22.13
CA GLY A 94 10.24 3.41 -23.47
C GLY A 94 8.85 3.85 -23.91
N SER A 95 7.80 3.15 -23.47
CA SER A 95 6.41 3.41 -23.84
C SER A 95 5.58 4.07 -22.74
N GLY A 96 6.05 4.03 -21.49
CA GLY A 96 5.29 4.47 -20.31
C GLY A 96 4.14 3.53 -19.93
N TYR A 97 4.09 2.33 -20.52
CA TYR A 97 3.10 1.32 -20.19
C TYR A 97 3.48 0.58 -18.91
N THR A 98 2.49 0.33 -18.06
CA THR A 98 2.65 -0.26 -16.73
C THR A 98 1.70 -1.44 -16.54
N GLU A 99 2.22 -2.60 -16.12
CA GLU A 99 1.41 -3.79 -15.84
C GLU A 99 1.57 -4.26 -14.39
N PRO A 100 0.50 -4.70 -13.71
CA PRO A 100 0.63 -5.29 -12.40
C PRO A 100 1.33 -6.65 -12.47
N CYS A 101 2.23 -6.94 -11.53
CA CYS A 101 2.94 -8.21 -11.42
C CYS A 101 2.79 -8.83 -10.02
N SER A 102 2.71 -10.16 -9.99
CA SER A 102 2.86 -10.97 -8.77
C SER A 102 4.27 -11.53 -8.66
N ASP A 103 4.66 -12.04 -7.48
CA ASP A 103 5.94 -12.70 -7.27
C ASP A 103 6.23 -13.82 -8.29
N ARG A 104 5.18 -14.53 -8.72
CA ARG A 104 5.27 -15.55 -9.77
C ARG A 104 5.60 -14.94 -11.14
N ASP A 105 5.01 -13.80 -11.46
CA ASP A 105 5.27 -13.11 -12.72
C ASP A 105 6.71 -12.59 -12.74
N VAL A 106 7.19 -12.02 -11.61
CA VAL A 106 8.59 -11.60 -11.46
C VAL A 106 9.54 -12.78 -11.67
N ALA A 107 9.31 -13.91 -11.00
CA ALA A 107 10.17 -15.09 -11.12
C ALA A 107 10.25 -15.58 -12.57
N LYS A 108 9.11 -15.58 -13.28
CA LYS A 108 9.06 -15.95 -14.71
C LYS A 108 9.82 -14.96 -15.59
N THR A 109 9.69 -13.67 -15.33
CA THR A 109 10.42 -12.63 -16.06
C THR A 109 11.93 -12.77 -15.85
N MET A 110 12.37 -13.02 -14.61
CA MET A 110 13.77 -13.27 -14.29
C MET A 110 14.31 -14.56 -14.93
N GLU A 111 13.51 -15.62 -15.01
CA GLU A 111 13.89 -16.85 -15.73
C GLU A 111 14.06 -16.59 -17.23
N THR A 112 13.22 -15.71 -17.80
CA THR A 112 13.21 -15.38 -19.23
C THR A 112 14.39 -14.47 -19.63
N TYR A 113 14.63 -13.41 -18.87
CA TYR A 113 15.61 -12.37 -19.22
C TYR A 113 16.91 -12.43 -18.42
N GLY A 114 16.98 -13.27 -17.39
CA GLY A 114 18.15 -13.44 -16.52
C GLY A 114 18.38 -12.25 -15.58
N GLY A 115 19.30 -12.42 -14.64
CA GLY A 115 19.62 -11.40 -13.62
C GLY A 115 18.89 -11.64 -12.30
N GLU A 116 19.07 -10.69 -11.38
CA GLU A 116 18.61 -10.79 -9.99
C GLU A 116 17.93 -9.49 -9.57
N SER A 117 16.88 -9.61 -8.76
CA SER A 117 16.28 -8.47 -8.07
C SER A 117 17.15 -8.03 -6.90
N ALA A 118 17.26 -6.72 -6.67
CA ALA A 118 17.95 -6.16 -5.51
C ALA A 118 16.96 -5.39 -4.63
N ARG A 119 17.08 -5.56 -3.30
CA ARG A 119 16.28 -4.77 -2.35
C ARG A 119 16.89 -3.38 -2.22
N ASP A 120 16.05 -2.37 -2.36
CA ASP A 120 16.44 -0.99 -2.12
C ASP A 120 16.27 -0.66 -0.64
N GLU A 121 17.37 -0.44 0.08
CA GLU A 121 17.36 -0.16 1.52
C GLU A 121 16.64 1.16 1.87
N SER A 122 16.50 2.08 0.91
CA SER A 122 15.85 3.38 1.14
C SER A 122 14.32 3.29 1.23
N ASN A 123 13.73 2.22 0.72
CA ASN A 123 12.27 2.02 0.71
C ASN A 123 11.82 0.60 1.09
N GLY A 124 12.73 -0.37 1.11
CA GLY A 124 12.48 -1.76 1.49
C GLY A 124 11.96 -2.66 0.37
N ALA A 125 11.57 -2.13 -0.79
CA ALA A 125 11.04 -2.90 -1.92
C ALA A 125 12.16 -3.54 -2.76
N LEU A 126 11.77 -4.47 -3.63
CA LEU A 126 12.66 -5.11 -4.59
C LEU A 126 12.55 -4.43 -5.95
N LEU A 127 13.70 -4.17 -6.57
CA LEU A 127 13.84 -3.68 -7.94
C LEU A 127 14.51 -4.74 -8.79
N TYR A 128 13.92 -5.02 -9.94
CA TYR A 128 14.54 -5.79 -11.02
C TYR A 128 14.47 -4.97 -12.31
N SER A 129 15.57 -4.93 -13.06
CA SER A 129 15.66 -4.22 -14.34
C SER A 129 16.08 -5.17 -15.44
N TYR A 130 15.43 -5.08 -16.59
CA TYR A 130 15.75 -5.91 -17.75
C TYR A 130 15.50 -5.17 -19.06
N THR A 131 15.90 -5.77 -20.17
CA THR A 131 15.59 -5.30 -21.52
C THR A 131 14.85 -6.41 -22.23
N ASP A 132 13.68 -6.09 -22.79
CA ASP A 132 12.85 -7.07 -23.49
C ASP A 132 13.44 -7.46 -24.86
N GLU A 133 12.82 -8.40 -25.55
CA GLU A 133 13.26 -8.87 -26.88
C GLU A 133 13.20 -7.76 -27.95
N ALA A 134 12.36 -6.75 -27.75
CA ALA A 134 12.23 -5.59 -28.64
C ALA A 134 13.28 -4.50 -28.35
N GLY A 135 14.11 -4.66 -27.32
CA GLY A 135 15.12 -3.70 -26.91
C GLY A 135 14.59 -2.59 -25.98
N SER A 136 13.37 -2.72 -25.46
CA SER A 136 12.79 -1.77 -24.51
C SER A 136 13.35 -2.01 -23.11
N ALA A 137 13.72 -0.94 -22.40
CA ALA A 137 14.12 -1.03 -21.01
C ALA A 137 12.89 -1.13 -20.09
N HIS A 138 12.98 -2.00 -19.09
CA HIS A 138 11.94 -2.24 -18.10
C HIS A 138 12.45 -2.09 -16.67
N GLN A 139 11.57 -1.62 -15.78
CA GLN A 139 11.77 -1.63 -14.34
C GLN A 139 10.58 -2.28 -13.64
N LEU A 140 10.87 -3.32 -12.88
CA LEU A 140 9.90 -4.04 -12.08
C LEU A 140 10.16 -3.72 -10.60
N TRP A 141 9.18 -3.09 -9.97
CA TRP A 141 9.19 -2.84 -8.52
C TRP A 141 8.13 -3.69 -7.84
N TYR A 142 8.51 -4.44 -6.81
CA TYR A 142 7.59 -5.35 -6.12
C TYR A 142 7.94 -5.56 -4.65
N GLY A 143 6.95 -6.02 -3.88
CA GLY A 143 7.09 -6.39 -2.47
C GLY A 143 6.85 -7.87 -2.21
N ASP A 144 7.85 -8.52 -1.61
CA ASP A 144 7.77 -9.87 -1.05
C ASP A 144 7.42 -9.85 0.45
N GLU A 145 7.39 -11.02 1.10
CA GLU A 145 7.10 -11.14 2.54
C GLU A 145 8.02 -10.24 3.40
N GLU A 146 9.32 -10.18 3.09
CA GLU A 146 10.26 -9.35 3.84
C GLU A 146 10.00 -7.86 3.63
N THR A 147 9.61 -7.45 2.42
CA THR A 147 9.15 -6.08 2.14
C THR A 147 7.98 -5.70 3.05
N LEU A 148 6.99 -6.59 3.19
CA LEU A 148 5.84 -6.37 4.06
C LEU A 148 6.26 -6.22 5.53
N ARG A 149 7.21 -7.05 6.00
CA ARG A 149 7.75 -6.95 7.36
C ARG A 149 8.49 -5.64 7.60
N ILE A 150 9.28 -5.19 6.63
CA ILE A 150 10.01 -3.91 6.69
C ILE A 150 9.02 -2.75 6.80
N TRP A 151 8.00 -2.72 5.94
CA TRP A 151 6.99 -1.66 5.97
C TRP A 151 6.16 -1.66 7.25
N GLN A 152 5.73 -2.84 7.73
CA GLN A 152 5.07 -2.96 9.02
C GLN A 152 5.95 -2.41 10.15
N THR A 153 7.22 -2.84 10.20
CA THR A 153 8.17 -2.39 11.24
C THR A 153 8.38 -0.88 11.19
N GLN A 154 8.44 -0.30 10.00
CA GLN A 154 8.53 1.15 9.84
C GLN A 154 7.29 1.86 10.41
N ILE A 155 6.08 1.40 10.05
CA ILE A 155 4.84 1.96 10.62
C ILE A 155 4.84 1.85 12.15
N GLU A 156 5.16 0.67 12.70
CA GLU A 156 5.20 0.43 14.15
C GLU A 156 6.21 1.33 14.88
N ASN A 157 7.39 1.56 14.29
CA ASN A 157 8.40 2.44 14.86
C ASN A 157 7.93 3.89 14.96
N GLN A 158 7.14 4.35 13.99
CA GLN A 158 6.62 5.72 13.97
C GLN A 158 5.42 5.91 14.88
N VAL A 159 4.53 4.91 14.93
CA VAL A 159 3.39 4.90 15.84
C VAL A 159 3.84 4.69 17.30
N GLY A 160 4.94 3.97 17.51
CA GLY A 160 5.52 3.70 18.83
C GLY A 160 4.97 2.46 19.54
N HIS A 161 4.16 1.65 18.86
CA HIS A 161 3.62 0.38 19.35
C HIS A 161 3.23 -0.54 18.18
N PRO A 162 3.05 -1.86 18.41
CA PRO A 162 2.54 -2.77 17.39
C PRO A 162 1.20 -2.30 16.83
N VAL A 163 1.00 -2.45 15.51
CA VAL A 163 -0.24 -2.04 14.82
C VAL A 163 -0.93 -3.22 14.16
N SER A 164 -2.23 -3.06 13.87
CA SER A 164 -2.95 -4.00 13.03
C SER A 164 -2.60 -3.77 11.56
N VAL A 165 -2.22 -4.82 10.86
CA VAL A 165 -1.84 -4.77 9.44
C VAL A 165 -2.73 -5.70 8.61
N CYS A 166 -3.17 -5.21 7.45
CA CYS A 166 -3.86 -5.98 6.43
C CYS A 166 -2.96 -6.13 5.19
N VAL A 167 -3.07 -7.23 4.45
CA VAL A 167 -2.30 -7.46 3.21
C VAL A 167 -3.19 -7.37 1.97
N TRP A 168 -2.76 -6.60 0.98
CA TRP A 168 -3.40 -6.44 -0.33
C TRP A 168 -2.46 -6.85 -1.48
N ARG A 169 -2.66 -7.92 -2.23
CA ARG A 169 -3.73 -8.92 -2.25
C ARG A 169 -3.12 -10.28 -1.90
N ALA A 170 -3.87 -11.12 -1.18
CA ALA A 170 -3.47 -12.50 -0.93
C ALA A 170 -3.44 -13.31 -2.24
#